data_AF-A0A1I3Y1Z8-F1
#
_entry.id   AF-A0A1I3Y1Z8-F1
#
_cell.length_a   1.000
_cell.length_b   1.000
_cell.length_c   1.000
_cell.angle_alpha   90.00
_cell.angle_beta   90.00
_cell.angle_gamma   90.00
#
_symmetry.space_group_name_H-M   'P 1'
#
loop_
_entity.id
_entity.type
_entity.pdbx_description
1 polymer ?
#
loop_
_entity_poly.entity_id
_entity_poly.type
_entity_poly.pdbx_seq_one_letter_code
_entity_poly.pdbx_strand_id
1 'polypeptide(L)'
;MTLDQRVSGYAGTPADWRRFLDCWSREVGQARSAGPEPLVATVALAPDDGALERTIEERQRALGVALPRSYLDFIRAQRPQADWRTIAHGAGFLSLGAVDTVARLDPEGLALAQAQPLHADDGQYFVYGIDQDSATTRSRYLQDALVVGKYGDSLYEQIVLFPQVRTRDGEMEAALLGWAGTFRATSFAELMRQLHYLDLGRSDQLPPYAQDRLRGTCADAMPMREVWWK
;
A
#
# COMPACT_ATOMS: atom_id res chain seq x y z
N MET A 1 0.93 -22.03 10.31
CA MET A 1 2.12 -21.59 9.54
C MET A 1 2.11 -20.08 9.61
N THR A 2 3.12 -19.49 10.26
CA THR A 2 3.19 -18.05 10.54
C THR A 2 3.70 -17.29 9.30
N LEU A 3 3.39 -15.99 9.20
CA LEU A 3 3.70 -15.20 7.99
C LEU A 3 5.21 -15.11 7.70
N ASP A 4 6.04 -15.08 8.74
CA ASP A 4 7.50 -15.05 8.68
C ASP A 4 8.13 -16.28 8.00
N GLN A 5 7.36 -17.36 7.82
CA GLN A 5 7.77 -18.55 7.07
C GLN A 5 7.43 -18.46 5.58
N ARG A 6 6.58 -17.51 5.19
CA ARG A 6 6.10 -17.34 3.81
C ARG A 6 6.85 -16.19 3.13
N VAL A 7 7.05 -16.31 1.82
CA VAL A 7 7.55 -15.21 1.00
C VAL A 7 6.39 -14.32 0.59
N SER A 8 6.65 -13.01 0.43
CA SER A 8 5.66 -12.05 -0.04
C SER A 8 5.26 -12.25 -1.50
N GLY A 9 6.12 -12.95 -2.25
CA GLY A 9 6.06 -13.13 -3.69
C GLY A 9 6.58 -11.97 -4.51
N TYR A 10 6.95 -10.84 -3.92
CA TYR A 10 7.47 -9.70 -4.69
C TYR A 10 8.79 -10.05 -5.40
N ALA A 11 8.83 -9.87 -6.72
CA ALA A 11 10.02 -10.13 -7.54
C ALA A 11 10.36 -8.96 -8.49
N GLY A 12 9.73 -7.80 -8.30
CA GLY A 12 9.85 -6.64 -9.18
C GLY A 12 11.11 -5.80 -8.96
N THR A 13 11.21 -4.76 -9.78
CA THR A 13 12.27 -3.75 -9.77
C THR A 13 11.67 -2.36 -9.96
N PRO A 14 12.44 -1.26 -9.78
CA PRO A 14 11.96 0.07 -10.12
C PRO A 14 11.49 0.21 -11.59
N ALA A 15 12.04 -0.57 -12.52
CA ALA A 15 11.61 -0.57 -13.92
C ALA A 15 10.24 -1.24 -14.12
N ASP A 16 9.97 -2.32 -13.38
CA ASP A 16 8.63 -2.96 -13.34
C ASP A 16 7.58 -1.99 -12.79
N TRP A 17 7.93 -1.26 -11.71
CA TRP A 17 7.09 -0.21 -11.16
C TRP A 17 6.77 0.88 -12.17
N ARG A 18 7.75 1.42 -12.90
CA ARG A 18 7.47 2.41 -13.94
C ARG A 18 6.51 1.89 -14.99
N ARG A 19 6.72 0.66 -15.50
CA ARG A 19 5.81 0.04 -16.47
C ARG A 19 4.39 -0.11 -15.92
N PHE A 20 4.26 -0.54 -14.67
CA PHE A 20 2.98 -0.69 -13.99
C PHE A 20 2.25 0.64 -13.83
N LEU A 21 2.95 1.67 -13.33
CA LEU A 21 2.39 3.00 -13.08
C LEU A 21 2.03 3.72 -14.39
N ASP A 22 2.86 3.58 -15.44
CA ASP A 22 2.58 4.13 -16.78
C ASP A 22 1.37 3.47 -17.43
N CYS A 23 1.24 2.14 -17.28
CA CYS A 23 0.05 1.43 -17.73
C CYS A 23 -1.19 1.93 -17.00
N TRP A 24 -1.13 1.99 -15.66
CA TRP A 24 -2.26 2.41 -14.83
C TRP A 24 -2.67 3.85 -15.15
N SER A 25 -1.72 4.80 -15.18
CA SER A 25 -2.01 6.21 -15.48
C SER A 25 -2.65 6.39 -16.86
N ARG A 26 -2.17 5.64 -17.87
CA ARG A 26 -2.76 5.64 -19.22
C ARG A 26 -4.19 5.09 -19.22
N GLU A 27 -4.45 3.99 -18.53
CA GLU A 27 -5.79 3.40 -18.46
C GLU A 27 -6.78 4.33 -17.72
N VAL A 28 -6.37 4.99 -16.64
CA VAL A 28 -7.23 5.97 -15.96
C VAL A 28 -7.52 7.16 -16.87
N GLY A 29 -6.53 7.67 -17.59
CA GLY A 29 -6.73 8.77 -18.55
C GLY A 29 -7.69 8.41 -19.70
N GLN A 30 -7.76 7.13 -20.09
CA GLN A 30 -8.73 6.65 -21.09
C GLN A 30 -10.12 6.43 -20.49
N ALA A 31 -10.20 5.96 -19.25
CA ALA A 31 -11.46 5.68 -18.57
C ALA A 31 -12.17 6.96 -18.07
N ARG A 32 -11.43 8.03 -17.75
CA ARG A 32 -11.96 9.26 -17.16
C ARG A 32 -11.75 10.46 -18.09
N SER A 33 -12.76 10.81 -18.89
CA SER A 33 -12.74 12.02 -19.74
C SER A 33 -12.94 13.33 -18.96
N ALA A 34 -13.56 13.26 -17.77
CA ALA A 34 -13.72 14.34 -16.80
C ALA A 34 -14.05 13.71 -15.43
N GLY A 35 -13.10 13.71 -14.49
CA GLY A 35 -13.24 13.12 -13.16
C GLY A 35 -12.13 13.59 -12.21
N PRO A 36 -12.16 13.20 -10.92
CA PRO A 36 -11.11 13.54 -9.97
C PRO A 36 -9.75 13.00 -10.42
N GLU A 37 -8.67 13.66 -9.98
CA GLU A 37 -7.30 13.33 -10.36
C GLU A 37 -6.97 11.84 -10.10
N PRO A 38 -6.19 11.21 -10.99
CA PRO A 38 -5.81 9.81 -10.84
C PRO A 38 -4.99 9.61 -9.56
N LEU A 39 -5.17 8.48 -8.88
CA LEU A 39 -4.37 8.13 -7.69
C LEU A 39 -2.86 8.10 -8.00
N VAL A 40 -2.53 7.75 -9.24
CA VAL A 40 -1.17 7.73 -9.77
C VAL A 40 -1.11 8.51 -11.09
N ALA A 41 -0.17 9.45 -11.16
CA ALA A 41 0.19 10.11 -12.40
C ALA A 41 1.56 9.61 -12.91
N THR A 42 1.74 9.50 -14.22
CA THR A 42 3.09 9.30 -14.80
C THR A 42 3.95 10.53 -14.49
N VAL A 43 5.14 10.31 -13.93
CA VAL A 43 6.08 11.38 -13.57
C VAL A 43 7.39 11.21 -14.34
N ALA A 44 7.82 12.26 -15.03
CA ALA A 44 9.18 12.33 -15.57
C ALA A 44 10.16 12.63 -14.43
N LEU A 45 10.92 11.63 -14.01
CA LEU A 45 11.89 11.78 -12.94
C LEU A 45 13.21 12.38 -13.44
N ALA A 46 13.66 13.44 -12.78
CA ALA A 46 15.02 13.94 -12.98
C ALA A 46 16.06 12.90 -12.53
N PRO A 47 17.28 12.90 -13.11
CA PRO A 47 18.40 12.13 -12.58
C PRO A 47 18.56 12.40 -11.09
N ASP A 48 18.71 11.34 -10.31
CA ASP A 48 18.97 11.45 -8.87
C ASP A 48 20.48 11.46 -8.64
N ASP A 49 20.95 12.50 -7.96
CA ASP A 49 22.36 12.71 -7.59
C ASP A 49 22.74 11.99 -6.30
N GLY A 50 21.94 10.99 -5.89
CA GLY A 50 22.06 10.28 -4.62
C GLY A 50 21.36 10.97 -3.46
N ALA A 51 20.59 12.04 -3.70
CA ALA A 51 19.73 12.63 -2.69
C ALA A 51 18.66 11.64 -2.20
N LEU A 52 18.06 10.85 -3.08
CA LEU A 52 16.98 9.93 -2.69
C LEU A 52 17.46 8.86 -1.70
N GLU A 53 18.61 8.23 -1.96
CA GLU A 53 19.13 7.17 -1.08
C GLU A 53 19.48 7.72 0.31
N ARG A 54 20.00 8.95 0.40
CA ARG A 54 20.18 9.64 1.69
C ARG A 54 18.85 9.86 2.41
N THR A 55 17.82 10.32 1.70
CA THR A 55 16.47 10.48 2.28
C THR A 55 15.90 9.14 2.74
N ILE A 56 16.14 8.05 2.01
CA ILE A 56 15.76 6.69 2.42
C ILE A 56 16.43 6.29 3.73
N GLU A 57 17.75 6.48 3.85
CA GLU A 57 18.48 6.18 5.07
C GLU A 57 18.02 7.01 6.27
N GLU A 58 17.87 8.32 6.08
CA GLU A 58 17.40 9.25 7.11
C GLU A 58 15.99 8.89 7.58
N ARG A 59 15.09 8.58 6.64
CA ARG A 59 13.70 8.24 6.98
C ARG A 59 13.60 6.92 7.71
N GLN A 60 14.30 5.88 7.26
CA GLN A 60 14.34 4.60 7.97
C GLN A 60 14.90 4.75 9.38
N ARG A 61 15.95 5.58 9.55
CA ARG A 61 16.50 5.89 10.87
C ARG A 61 15.50 6.62 11.76
N ALA A 62 14.80 7.62 11.23
CA ALA A 62 13.79 8.38 11.96
C ALA A 62 12.58 7.50 12.38
N LEU A 63 12.17 6.58 11.51
CA LEU A 63 11.08 5.63 11.79
C LEU A 63 11.53 4.45 12.66
N GLY A 64 12.83 4.23 12.83
CA GLY A 64 13.38 3.08 13.56
C GLY A 64 13.14 1.73 12.88
N VAL A 65 12.78 1.70 11.59
CA VAL A 65 12.44 0.48 10.85
C VAL A 65 12.99 0.51 9.43
N ALA A 66 13.43 -0.65 8.93
CA ALA A 66 13.78 -0.83 7.53
C ALA A 66 12.50 -0.97 6.69
N LEU A 67 12.35 -0.11 5.68
CA LEU A 67 11.20 -0.11 4.77
C LEU A 67 11.26 -1.29 3.80
N PRO A 68 10.10 -1.83 3.36
CA PRO A 68 10.07 -3.00 2.50
C PRO A 68 10.55 -2.65 1.09
N ARG A 69 11.20 -3.60 0.43
CA ARG A 69 11.82 -3.40 -0.88
C ARG A 69 10.80 -2.97 -1.91
N SER A 70 9.59 -3.56 -1.91
CA SER A 70 8.60 -3.19 -2.91
C SER A 70 8.13 -1.74 -2.77
N TYR A 71 8.10 -1.20 -1.55
CA TYR A 71 7.82 0.21 -1.32
C TYR A 71 8.98 1.12 -1.72
N LEU A 72 10.22 0.73 -1.42
CA LEU A 72 11.41 1.48 -1.85
C LEU A 72 11.52 1.54 -3.38
N ASP A 73 11.22 0.44 -4.07
CA ASP A 73 11.23 0.39 -5.53
C ASP A 73 10.12 1.26 -6.14
N PHE A 74 8.95 1.36 -5.49
CA PHE A 74 7.92 2.35 -5.81
C PHE A 74 8.41 3.78 -5.62
N ILE A 75 9.04 4.10 -4.48
CA ILE A 75 9.59 5.44 -4.21
C ILE A 75 10.61 5.84 -5.27
N ARG A 76 11.49 4.91 -5.69
CA ARG A 76 12.46 5.13 -6.80
C ARG A 76 11.79 5.33 -8.16
N ALA A 77 10.58 4.80 -8.35
CA ALA A 77 9.84 4.88 -9.59
C ALA A 77 8.92 6.11 -9.68
N GLN A 78 8.33 6.56 -8.57
CA GLN A 78 7.28 7.59 -8.54
C GLN A 78 7.70 8.90 -7.87
N ARG A 79 8.55 8.85 -6.83
CA ARG A 79 8.95 9.98 -5.96
C ARG A 79 7.79 10.94 -5.61
N PRO A 80 6.76 10.49 -4.87
CA PRO A 80 5.67 11.37 -4.46
C PRO A 80 6.17 12.61 -3.71
N GLN A 81 5.46 13.73 -3.83
CA GLN A 81 5.87 15.03 -3.26
C GLN A 81 4.87 15.57 -2.22
N ALA A 82 3.72 14.92 -2.06
CA ALA A 82 2.68 15.42 -1.18
C ALA A 82 3.05 15.23 0.30
N ASP A 83 2.47 16.07 1.16
CA ASP A 83 2.44 15.87 2.60
C ASP A 83 1.04 15.44 3.06
N TRP A 84 0.91 15.13 4.35
CA TRP A 84 -0.37 14.67 4.92
C TRP A 84 -1.49 15.70 4.78
N ARG A 85 -1.18 16.99 4.91
CA ARG A 85 -2.19 18.05 4.82
C ARG A 85 -2.73 18.18 3.40
N THR A 86 -1.87 17.99 2.42
CA THR A 86 -2.20 18.06 0.99
C THR A 86 -3.18 16.96 0.60
N ILE A 87 -2.99 15.73 1.11
CA ILE A 87 -3.87 14.60 0.80
C ILE A 87 -5.00 14.38 1.82
N ALA A 88 -5.13 15.22 2.85
CA ALA A 88 -6.10 15.01 3.93
C ALA A 88 -7.54 14.81 3.42
N HIS A 89 -7.93 15.55 2.37
CA HIS A 89 -9.25 15.49 1.73
C HIS A 89 -9.22 14.91 0.32
N GLY A 90 -8.20 14.13 -0.02
CA GLY A 90 -8.07 13.50 -1.31
C GLY A 90 -7.29 12.20 -1.26
N ALA A 91 -6.97 11.70 -2.44
CA ALA A 91 -6.16 10.50 -2.63
C ALA A 91 -4.74 10.86 -3.09
N GLY A 92 -3.79 9.97 -2.85
CA GLY A 92 -2.41 10.15 -3.28
C GLY A 92 -1.39 9.54 -2.32
N PHE A 93 -0.12 9.62 -2.70
CA PHE A 93 0.99 9.07 -1.91
C PHE A 93 1.78 10.17 -1.23
N LEU A 94 2.20 9.90 0.00
CA LEU A 94 3.08 10.79 0.75
C LEU A 94 4.48 10.75 0.16
N SER A 95 5.12 11.92 0.15
CA SER A 95 6.56 12.00 0.01
C SER A 95 7.24 11.20 1.12
N LEU A 96 8.40 10.63 0.81
CA LEU A 96 9.09 9.77 1.76
C LEU A 96 9.36 10.48 3.10
N GLY A 97 9.67 11.79 3.07
CA GLY A 97 9.87 12.60 4.27
C GLY A 97 8.62 12.79 5.14
N ALA A 98 7.42 12.68 4.56
CA ALA A 98 6.13 12.86 5.22
C ALA A 98 5.51 11.55 5.77
N VAL A 99 5.98 10.38 5.30
CA VAL A 99 5.53 9.06 5.78
C VAL A 99 5.77 8.92 7.27
N ASP A 100 4.75 8.76 8.10
CA ASP A 100 4.92 8.56 9.55
C ASP A 100 3.87 7.57 10.10
N THR A 101 3.94 7.30 11.39
CA THR A 101 3.00 6.42 12.09
C THR A 101 1.58 6.99 12.09
N VAL A 102 0.57 6.11 12.10
CA VAL A 102 -0.83 6.50 12.33
C VAL A 102 -0.96 7.27 13.65
N ALA A 103 -0.25 6.86 14.71
CA ALA A 103 -0.26 7.58 15.98
C ALA A 103 0.13 9.06 15.86
N ARG A 104 0.99 9.40 14.89
CA ARG A 104 1.42 10.78 14.64
C ARG A 104 0.53 11.53 13.64
N LEU A 105 0.07 10.85 12.58
CA LEU A 105 -0.66 11.49 11.48
C LEU A 105 -2.18 11.50 11.68
N ASP A 106 -2.72 10.50 12.37
CA ASP A 106 -4.13 10.32 12.66
C ASP A 106 -4.36 9.80 14.09
N PRO A 107 -4.02 10.62 15.12
CA PRO A 107 -4.21 10.23 16.51
C PRO A 107 -5.68 10.04 16.90
N GLU A 108 -6.61 10.73 16.24
CA GLU A 108 -8.04 10.62 16.50
C GLU A 108 -8.59 9.29 15.97
N GLY A 109 -8.26 8.92 14.73
CA GLY A 109 -8.60 7.62 14.17
C GLY A 109 -8.00 6.47 14.97
N LEU A 110 -6.76 6.63 15.47
CA LEU A 110 -6.15 5.67 16.39
C LEU A 110 -6.96 5.52 17.68
N ALA A 111 -7.35 6.64 18.32
CA ALA A 111 -8.12 6.62 19.56
C ALA A 111 -9.47 5.92 19.37
N LEU A 112 -10.16 6.15 18.26
CA LEU A 112 -11.41 5.46 17.91
C LEU A 112 -11.18 3.95 17.73
N ALA A 113 -10.16 3.55 17.00
CA ALA A 113 -9.83 2.13 16.79
C ALA A 113 -9.39 1.42 18.09
N GLN A 114 -8.85 2.16 19.06
CA GLN A 114 -8.43 1.65 20.36
C GLN A 114 -9.54 1.68 21.42
N ALA A 115 -10.61 2.45 21.23
CA ALA A 115 -11.75 2.49 22.14
C ALA A 115 -12.48 1.14 22.23
N GLN A 116 -12.49 0.38 21.13
CA GLN A 116 -12.98 -1.00 21.07
C GLN A 116 -11.95 -1.86 20.33
N PRO A 117 -10.89 -2.30 21.02
CA PRO A 117 -9.78 -2.96 20.35
C PRO A 117 -10.23 -4.34 19.85
N LEU A 118 -9.99 -4.59 18.57
CA LEU A 118 -10.19 -5.88 17.95
C LEU A 118 -8.89 -6.69 18.02
N HIS A 119 -9.04 -7.99 18.26
CA HIS A 119 -7.93 -8.92 18.33
C HIS A 119 -8.29 -10.24 17.65
N ALA A 120 -7.65 -10.49 16.51
CA ALA A 120 -7.68 -11.77 15.83
C ALA A 120 -6.45 -12.62 16.16
N ASP A 121 -6.63 -13.94 16.29
CA ASP A 121 -5.51 -14.89 16.40
C ASP A 121 -4.76 -15.04 15.07
N ASP A 122 -3.66 -15.79 15.06
CA ASP A 122 -2.83 -15.94 13.84
C ASP A 122 -3.55 -16.69 12.71
N GLY A 123 -4.42 -17.64 13.05
CA GLY A 123 -5.15 -18.46 12.08
C GLY A 123 -6.23 -17.66 11.35
N GLN A 124 -6.83 -16.68 12.03
CA GLN A 124 -7.78 -15.74 11.44
C GLN A 124 -7.06 -14.59 10.72
N TYR A 125 -6.01 -14.03 11.34
CA TYR A 125 -5.38 -12.80 10.86
C TYR A 125 -4.55 -13.00 9.59
N PHE A 126 -3.73 -14.08 9.51
CA PHE A 126 -2.81 -14.33 8.40
C PHE A 126 -3.45 -15.11 7.24
N VAL A 127 -4.70 -14.77 6.92
CA VAL A 127 -5.41 -15.21 5.72
C VAL A 127 -5.40 -14.05 4.72
N TYR A 128 -4.95 -14.32 3.49
CA TYR A 128 -4.80 -13.32 2.42
C TYR A 128 -5.51 -13.77 1.15
N GLY A 129 -5.81 -12.81 0.28
CA GLY A 129 -6.60 -13.04 -0.93
C GLY A 129 -8.08 -13.13 -0.62
N ILE A 130 -8.87 -13.68 -1.54
CA ILE A 130 -10.34 -13.68 -1.45
C ILE A 130 -10.95 -14.40 -0.25
N ASP A 131 -10.17 -15.23 0.46
CA ASP A 131 -10.62 -15.90 1.68
C ASP A 131 -10.46 -15.01 2.94
N GLN A 132 -9.84 -13.83 2.82
CA GLN A 132 -9.64 -12.91 3.94
C GLN A 132 -10.96 -12.29 4.38
N ASP A 133 -11.21 -12.32 5.69
CA ASP A 133 -12.25 -11.51 6.33
C ASP A 133 -11.73 -10.08 6.61
N SER A 134 -12.44 -9.08 6.07
CA SER A 134 -12.09 -7.66 6.21
C SER A 134 -12.40 -7.10 7.61
N ALA A 135 -13.26 -7.77 8.39
CA ALA A 135 -13.54 -7.41 9.78
C ALA A 135 -12.47 -7.93 10.76
N THR A 136 -11.70 -8.94 10.35
CA THR A 136 -10.61 -9.49 11.14
C THR A 136 -9.45 -8.50 11.18
N THR A 137 -9.09 -7.97 12.35
CA THR A 137 -7.97 -7.02 12.51
C THR A 137 -7.28 -7.16 13.88
N ARG A 138 -6.21 -6.40 14.08
CA ARG A 138 -5.46 -6.28 15.33
C ARG A 138 -5.27 -4.80 15.62
N SER A 139 -6.19 -4.17 16.34
CA SER A 139 -6.14 -2.71 16.60
C SER A 139 -4.82 -2.25 17.21
N ARG A 140 -4.16 -3.11 18.01
CA ARG A 140 -2.83 -2.85 18.58
C ARG A 140 -1.76 -2.54 17.53
N TYR A 141 -1.94 -3.03 16.29
CA TYR A 141 -0.95 -2.83 15.23
C TYR A 141 -1.03 -1.45 14.59
N LEU A 142 -2.17 -0.76 14.70
CA LEU A 142 -2.37 0.54 14.07
C LEU A 142 -1.43 1.60 14.63
N GLN A 143 -1.10 1.57 15.92
CA GLN A 143 -0.26 2.60 16.54
C GLN A 143 1.08 2.80 15.79
N ASP A 144 1.68 1.71 15.33
CA ASP A 144 3.01 1.67 14.69
C ASP A 144 2.91 1.55 13.16
N ALA A 145 1.69 1.44 12.61
CA ALA A 145 1.48 1.34 11.18
C ALA A 145 1.95 2.64 10.50
N LEU A 146 2.69 2.50 9.40
CA LEU A 146 3.23 3.63 8.65
C LEU A 146 2.22 4.04 7.58
N VAL A 147 1.73 5.27 7.63
CA VAL A 147 0.88 5.83 6.58
C VAL A 147 1.76 6.23 5.40
N VAL A 148 1.47 5.68 4.23
CA VAL A 148 2.21 5.96 2.98
C VAL A 148 1.37 6.66 1.93
N GLY A 149 0.06 6.78 2.15
CA GLY A 149 -0.86 7.46 1.25
C GLY A 149 -2.31 7.30 1.66
N LYS A 150 -3.21 7.75 0.78
CA LYS A 150 -4.67 7.61 0.87
C LYS A 150 -5.23 7.20 -0.48
N TYR A 151 -6.33 6.45 -0.47
CA TYR A 151 -7.00 6.02 -1.70
C TYR A 151 -8.42 6.59 -1.86
N GLY A 152 -8.87 7.40 -0.90
CA GLY A 152 -10.16 8.08 -0.94
C GLY A 152 -10.15 9.37 -0.12
N ASP A 153 -11.27 10.07 -0.13
CA ASP A 153 -11.38 11.43 0.42
C ASP A 153 -11.50 11.46 1.95
N SER A 154 -11.88 10.33 2.56
CA SER A 154 -12.00 10.21 4.02
C SER A 154 -10.65 10.03 4.70
N LEU A 155 -10.49 10.58 5.91
CA LEU A 155 -9.29 10.37 6.73
C LEU A 155 -9.07 8.89 7.09
N TYR A 156 -10.12 8.06 7.06
CA TYR A 156 -10.02 6.63 7.34
C TYR A 156 -9.53 5.80 6.15
N GLU A 157 -9.49 6.36 4.94
CA GLU A 157 -9.14 5.65 3.69
C GLU A 157 -7.64 5.70 3.41
N GLN A 158 -6.88 5.11 4.34
CA GLN A 158 -5.42 5.17 4.38
C GLN A 158 -4.78 3.95 3.72
N ILE A 159 -3.61 4.17 3.12
CA ILE A 159 -2.70 3.14 2.65
C ILE A 159 -1.59 3.03 3.69
N VAL A 160 -1.47 1.87 4.34
CA VAL A 160 -0.54 1.68 5.47
C VAL A 160 0.38 0.48 5.28
N LEU A 161 1.52 0.50 5.97
CA LEU A 161 2.45 -0.62 6.12
C LEU A 161 2.57 -1.01 7.59
N PHE A 162 2.54 -2.30 7.92
CA PHE A 162 2.66 -2.81 9.29
C PHE A 162 4.10 -3.31 9.56
N PRO A 163 4.98 -2.50 10.18
CA PRO A 163 6.38 -2.87 10.39
C PRO A 163 6.62 -4.12 11.26
N GLN A 164 5.64 -4.48 12.09
CA GLN A 164 5.62 -5.64 12.98
C GLN A 164 5.15 -6.93 12.30
N VAL A 165 4.57 -6.83 11.10
CA VAL A 165 4.09 -7.98 10.34
C VAL A 165 4.94 -8.11 9.08
N ARG A 166 5.80 -9.13 9.03
CA ARG A 166 6.75 -9.32 7.94
C ARG A 166 6.74 -10.74 7.38
N THR A 167 6.97 -10.82 6.08
CA THR A 167 7.27 -12.07 5.39
C THR A 167 8.76 -12.40 5.50
N ARG A 168 9.13 -13.63 5.13
CA ARG A 168 10.50 -14.14 5.19
C ARG A 168 11.51 -13.32 4.39
N ASP A 169 11.07 -12.73 3.28
CA ASP A 169 11.85 -11.87 2.39
C ASP A 169 11.91 -10.39 2.84
N GLY A 170 11.34 -10.08 4.00
CA GLY A 170 11.46 -8.78 4.64
C GLY A 170 10.40 -7.74 4.23
N GLU A 171 9.49 -8.10 3.33
CA GLU A 171 8.33 -7.25 3.02
C GLU A 171 7.43 -7.09 4.25
N MET A 172 6.82 -5.92 4.36
CA MET A 172 5.80 -5.65 5.36
C MET A 172 4.44 -6.00 4.78
N GLU A 173 3.53 -6.48 5.64
CA GLU A 173 2.11 -6.45 5.32
C GLU A 173 1.69 -5.01 5.02
N ALA A 174 0.97 -4.84 3.92
CA ALA A 174 0.43 -3.56 3.50
C ALA A 174 -1.10 -3.64 3.53
N ALA A 175 -1.78 -2.54 3.80
CA ALA A 175 -3.24 -2.54 3.87
C ALA A 175 -3.91 -1.27 3.38
N LEU A 176 -5.14 -1.44 2.92
CA LEU A 176 -6.13 -0.37 2.79
C LEU A 176 -6.97 -0.37 4.05
N LEU A 177 -6.85 0.69 4.85
CA LEU A 177 -7.77 0.96 5.94
C LEU A 177 -9.02 1.61 5.36
N GLY A 178 -10.20 1.21 5.83
CA GLY A 178 -11.45 1.84 5.47
C GLY A 178 -12.49 1.68 6.58
N TRP A 179 -13.56 2.45 6.49
CA TRP A 179 -14.63 2.38 7.50
C TRP A 179 -15.29 1.00 7.57
N ALA A 180 -15.43 0.33 6.43
CA ALA A 180 -16.13 -0.95 6.32
C ALA A 180 -15.23 -2.18 6.58
N GLY A 181 -13.95 -1.98 6.87
CA GLY A 181 -12.99 -3.06 7.10
C GLY A 181 -11.61 -2.75 6.56
N THR A 182 -10.73 -3.75 6.63
CA THR A 182 -9.34 -3.64 6.19
C THR A 182 -9.03 -4.69 5.14
N PHE A 183 -8.50 -4.26 4.00
CA PHE A 183 -7.88 -5.18 3.04
C PHE A 183 -6.37 -5.27 3.34
N ARG A 184 -5.85 -6.47 3.65
CA ARG A 184 -4.41 -6.69 3.83
C ARG A 184 -3.82 -7.46 2.65
N ALA A 185 -2.57 -7.14 2.34
CA ALA A 185 -1.76 -7.75 1.31
C ALA A 185 -0.37 -8.11 1.87
N THR A 186 0.25 -9.14 1.30
CA THR A 186 1.54 -9.69 1.74
C THR A 186 2.74 -8.76 1.47
N SER A 187 2.55 -7.74 0.63
CA SER A 187 3.53 -6.71 0.29
C SER A 187 2.84 -5.44 -0.20
N PHE A 188 3.57 -4.33 -0.26
CA PHE A 188 3.07 -3.12 -0.89
C PHE A 188 2.83 -3.31 -2.40
N ALA A 189 3.62 -4.14 -3.09
CA ALA A 189 3.39 -4.45 -4.49
C ALA A 189 2.04 -5.15 -4.75
N GLU A 190 1.68 -6.14 -3.92
CA GLU A 190 0.38 -6.80 -4.06
C GLU A 190 -0.78 -5.86 -3.73
N LEU A 191 -0.63 -5.00 -2.71
CA LEU A 191 -1.61 -3.97 -2.40
C LEU A 191 -1.87 -3.07 -3.62
N MET A 192 -0.81 -2.61 -4.28
CA MET A 192 -0.91 -1.74 -5.44
C MET A 192 -1.50 -2.44 -6.66
N ARG A 193 -1.17 -3.73 -6.88
CA ARG A 193 -1.82 -4.57 -7.91
C ARG A 193 -3.32 -4.66 -7.69
N GLN A 194 -3.81 -4.69 -6.46
CA GLN A 194 -5.25 -4.71 -6.16
C GLN A 194 -5.87 -3.33 -6.31
N LEU A 195 -5.18 -2.30 -5.82
CA LEU A 195 -5.65 -0.92 -5.82
C LEU A 195 -5.83 -0.34 -7.24
N HIS A 196 -4.97 -0.69 -8.20
CA HIS A 196 -5.18 -0.23 -9.59
C HIS A 196 -6.51 -0.72 -10.18
N TYR A 197 -6.94 -1.92 -9.79
CA TYR A 197 -8.16 -2.53 -10.31
C TYR A 197 -9.39 -1.79 -9.76
N LEU A 198 -9.34 -1.41 -8.48
CA LEU A 198 -10.34 -0.56 -7.83
C LEU A 198 -10.38 0.83 -8.48
N ASP A 199 -9.24 1.50 -8.63
CA ASP A 199 -9.18 2.87 -9.15
C ASP A 199 -9.69 2.97 -10.61
N LEU A 200 -9.53 1.91 -11.39
CA LEU A 200 -10.09 1.85 -12.75
C LEU A 200 -11.62 1.63 -12.78
N GLY A 201 -12.30 1.60 -11.62
CA GLY A 201 -13.74 1.40 -11.53
C GLY A 201 -14.18 0.00 -11.99
N ARG A 202 -13.27 -0.98 -11.97
CA ARG A 202 -13.56 -2.35 -12.41
C ARG A 202 -14.28 -3.18 -11.34
N SER A 203 -14.47 -2.61 -10.15
CA SER A 203 -15.28 -3.15 -9.08
C SER A 203 -15.79 -2.03 -8.19
N ASP A 204 -17.04 -2.16 -7.72
CA ASP A 204 -17.63 -1.28 -6.72
C ASP A 204 -17.31 -1.73 -5.27
N GLN A 205 -16.59 -2.84 -5.13
CA GLN A 205 -16.21 -3.41 -3.83
C GLN A 205 -14.72 -3.20 -3.60
N LEU A 206 -14.33 -2.88 -2.37
CA LEU A 206 -12.92 -2.88 -1.98
C LEU A 206 -12.31 -4.29 -2.19
N PRO A 207 -11.00 -4.39 -2.52
CA PRO A 207 -10.28 -5.67 -2.57
C PRO A 207 -10.40 -6.46 -1.25
N PRO A 208 -10.11 -7.78 -1.24
CA PRO A 208 -9.35 -8.54 -2.23
C PRO A 208 -10.12 -8.95 -3.49
N TYR A 209 -9.46 -8.87 -4.64
CA TYR A 209 -9.89 -9.53 -5.87
C TYR A 209 -9.07 -10.80 -6.10
N ALA A 210 -9.71 -11.82 -6.67
CA ALA A 210 -9.03 -13.05 -7.06
C ALA A 210 -7.90 -12.77 -8.05
N GLN A 211 -6.79 -13.49 -7.93
CA GLN A 211 -5.59 -13.26 -8.75
C GLN A 211 -5.85 -13.42 -10.26
N ASP A 212 -6.85 -14.21 -10.64
CA ASP A 212 -7.26 -14.37 -12.04
C ASP A 212 -7.85 -13.10 -12.64
N ARG A 213 -8.55 -12.27 -11.86
CA ARG A 213 -9.07 -10.97 -12.29
C ARG A 213 -8.00 -9.94 -12.59
N LEU A 214 -6.81 -10.11 -12.02
CA LEU A 214 -5.67 -9.23 -12.26
C LEU A 214 -4.89 -9.60 -13.53
N ARG A 215 -5.14 -10.78 -14.12
CA ARG A 215 -4.44 -11.21 -15.34
C ARG A 215 -4.89 -10.39 -16.54
N GLY A 216 -3.95 -10.04 -17.41
CA GLY A 216 -4.21 -9.23 -18.59
C GLY A 216 -4.44 -7.75 -18.29
N THR A 217 -4.22 -7.31 -17.05
CA THR A 217 -4.26 -5.89 -16.68
C THR A 217 -2.85 -5.33 -16.47
N CYS A 218 -2.75 -4.06 -16.09
CA CYS A 218 -1.47 -3.45 -15.71
C CYS A 218 -0.72 -4.24 -14.63
N ALA A 219 -1.41 -5.00 -13.78
CA ALA A 219 -0.79 -5.83 -12.75
C ALA A 219 0.25 -6.82 -13.32
N ASP A 220 0.10 -7.28 -14.57
CA ASP A 220 1.08 -8.18 -15.22
C ASP A 220 2.48 -7.55 -15.39
N ALA A 221 2.59 -6.22 -15.35
CA ALA A 221 3.88 -5.53 -15.34
C ALA A 221 4.64 -5.68 -14.01
N MET A 222 3.96 -6.16 -12.96
CA MET A 222 4.51 -6.36 -11.62
C MET A 222 4.69 -7.86 -11.33
N PRO A 223 5.91 -8.42 -11.47
CA PRO A 223 6.12 -9.85 -11.33
C PRO A 223 5.97 -10.30 -9.87
N MET A 224 5.11 -11.29 -9.67
CA MET A 224 4.92 -12.01 -8.40
C MET A 224 5.32 -13.48 -8.56
N ARG A 225 5.96 -14.08 -7.55
CA ARG A 225 6.41 -15.48 -7.52
C ARG A 225 5.85 -16.19 -6.29
N GLU A 226 5.70 -17.51 -6.37
CA GLU A 226 5.28 -18.33 -5.21
C GLU A 226 4.00 -17.81 -4.53
N VAL A 227 3.06 -17.29 -5.33
CA VAL A 227 1.78 -16.74 -4.86
C VAL A 227 0.96 -17.84 -4.20
N TRP A 228 0.78 -17.74 -2.88
CA TRP A 228 0.09 -18.73 -2.04
C TRP A 228 -1.27 -18.25 -1.53
N TRP A 229 -1.64 -17.01 -1.86
CA TRP A 229 -2.96 -16.43 -1.62
C TRP A 229 -3.81 -16.50 -2.89
N LYS A 230 -5.13 -16.38 -2.75
CA LYS A 230 -6.10 -16.55 -3.84
C LYS A 230 -6.54 -15.24 -4.47
#